data_AF-A0A453NN35-F1
#
_entry.id   AF-A0A453NN35-F1
#
_cell.length_a   1.000
_cell.length_b   1.000
_cell.length_c   1.000
_cell.angle_alpha   90.00
_cell.angle_beta   90.00
_cell.angle_gamma   90.00
#
_symmetry.space_group_name_H-M   'P 1'
#
loop_
_entity.id
_entity.type
_entity.pdbx_description
1 polymer ?
#
loop_
_entity_poly.entity_id
_entity_poly.type
_entity_poly.pdbx_seq_one_letter_code
_entity_poly.pdbx_strand_id
1 'polypeptide(L)'
;HASINKSFGKGSLLSVLRQFARLRSDKQAISVGFVGYPNVGKSSVINTLRSKTVCKVAPIPGETKVWQYITMTKRIFLIDCPGVVYQNNDTETDVVLKGVVRVTNLDDASEHIGEVLRRVKKEHLQRAYKIQDWADDNDFLVQLSKMSGKLLKGGEPDLTTAAKMVLHDWQRGKIPFFVPPPQQNEDGPSKITEPVEGSGEEVVSSDRAAAAMKAIAGIISSQQTMNVPCQKELGRNGEDSELPEQSDLLVKD
;
A
#
# COMPACT_ATOMS: atom_id res chain seq x y z
N HIS A 1 1.14 15.92 -1.16
CA HIS A 1 -0.30 15.68 -1.41
C HIS A 1 -0.57 15.66 -2.91
N ALA A 2 -1.21 14.61 -3.42
CA ALA A 2 -1.45 14.40 -4.84
C ALA A 2 -2.87 14.84 -5.22
N SER A 3 -2.96 15.90 -6.01
CA SER A 3 -4.20 16.43 -6.57
C SER A 3 -3.85 17.24 -7.81
N ILE A 4 -4.64 17.11 -8.88
CA ILE A 4 -4.39 17.82 -10.15
C ILE A 4 -4.47 19.35 -9.94
N ASN A 5 -5.45 19.79 -9.14
CA ASN A 5 -5.75 21.21 -8.95
C ASN A 5 -5.05 21.81 -7.73
N LYS A 6 -4.89 21.04 -6.64
CA LYS A 6 -4.37 21.53 -5.35
C LYS A 6 -3.26 20.63 -4.84
N SER A 7 -2.11 20.61 -5.53
CA SER A 7 -0.98 19.76 -5.15
C SER A 7 -0.06 20.41 -4.11
N PHE A 8 0.61 19.57 -3.31
CA PHE A 8 1.70 19.98 -2.42
C PHE A 8 2.93 19.11 -2.67
N GLY A 9 4.10 19.73 -2.84
CA GLY A 9 5.39 19.05 -3.10
C GLY A 9 5.72 18.79 -4.58
N LYS A 10 4.83 19.17 -5.51
CA LYS A 10 5.01 18.96 -6.97
C LYS A 10 6.29 19.61 -7.51
N GLY A 11 6.55 20.86 -7.14
CA GLY A 11 7.75 21.59 -7.56
C GLY A 11 9.04 20.96 -7.04
N SER A 12 9.05 20.55 -5.77
CA SER A 12 10.20 19.89 -5.14
C SER A 12 10.54 18.58 -5.82
N LEU A 13 9.54 17.71 -6.05
CA LEU A 13 9.76 16.44 -6.75
C LEU A 13 10.26 16.67 -8.19
N LEU A 14 9.67 17.63 -8.91
CA LEU A 14 10.11 17.97 -10.27
C LEU A 14 11.55 18.50 -10.30
N SER A 15 11.96 19.28 -9.29
CA SER A 15 13.34 19.74 -9.15
C SER A 15 14.30 18.57 -9.01
N VAL A 16 14.00 17.61 -8.12
CA VAL A 16 14.80 16.40 -7.91
C VAL A 16 14.90 15.58 -9.20
N LEU A 17 13.79 15.33 -9.89
CA LEU A 17 13.80 14.57 -11.15
C LEU A 17 14.66 15.25 -12.25
N ARG A 18 14.64 16.59 -12.31
CA ARG A 18 15.49 17.35 -13.24
C ARG A 18 16.96 17.29 -12.87
N GLN A 19 17.30 17.27 -11.58
CA GLN A 19 18.69 17.10 -11.12
C GLN A 19 19.22 15.73 -11.55
N PHE A 20 18.44 14.66 -11.35
CA PHE A 20 18.82 13.32 -11.85
C PHE A 20 18.98 13.27 -13.37
N ALA A 21 18.09 13.94 -14.13
CA ALA A 21 18.21 14.01 -15.58
C ALA A 21 19.44 14.79 -16.07
N ARG A 22 19.92 15.76 -15.28
CA ARG A 22 21.18 16.49 -15.55
C ARG A 22 22.41 15.65 -15.20
N LEU A 23 22.37 14.93 -14.08
CA LEU A 23 23.46 14.05 -13.65
C LEU A 23 23.72 12.92 -14.66
N ARG A 24 22.67 12.40 -15.28
CA ARG A 24 22.72 11.41 -16.36
C ARG A 24 22.71 12.08 -17.74
N SER A 25 23.63 13.01 -17.99
CA SER A 25 23.74 13.71 -19.28
C SER A 25 24.25 12.81 -20.41
N ASP A 26 24.92 11.72 -20.07
CA ASP A 26 25.36 10.66 -20.97
C ASP A 26 24.19 9.88 -21.61
N LYS A 27 23.01 9.90 -20.98
CA LYS A 27 21.79 9.27 -21.51
C LYS A 27 20.86 10.32 -22.12
N GLN A 28 20.25 9.93 -23.24
CA GLN A 28 19.24 10.77 -23.91
C GLN A 28 18.05 11.06 -22.97
N ALA A 29 17.60 10.04 -22.23
CA ALA A 29 16.49 10.15 -21.27
C ALA A 29 16.68 9.24 -20.06
N ILE A 30 15.99 9.58 -18.96
CA ILE A 30 15.87 8.75 -17.76
C ILE A 30 14.44 8.21 -17.62
N SER A 31 14.32 7.03 -17.01
CA SER A 31 13.05 6.40 -16.66
C SER A 31 12.94 6.29 -15.14
N VAL A 32 11.79 6.68 -14.58
CA VAL A 32 11.58 6.75 -13.14
C VAL A 32 10.34 5.95 -12.77
N GLY A 33 10.54 4.84 -12.05
CA GLY A 33 9.46 3.97 -11.60
C GLY A 33 8.87 4.38 -10.26
N PHE A 34 7.55 4.27 -10.14
CA PHE A 34 6.82 4.46 -8.89
C PHE A 34 6.47 3.09 -8.31
N VAL A 35 7.11 2.72 -7.20
CA VAL A 35 6.93 1.43 -6.52
C VAL A 35 6.37 1.66 -5.12
N GLY A 36 5.56 0.72 -4.63
CA GLY A 36 4.99 0.74 -3.29
C GLY A 36 3.66 0.00 -3.19
N TYR A 37 3.13 -0.09 -1.97
CA TYR A 37 1.88 -0.79 -1.66
C TYR A 37 0.69 -0.34 -2.53
N PRO A 38 -0.34 -1.19 -2.70
CA PRO A 38 -1.62 -0.76 -3.27
C PRO A 38 -2.17 0.49 -2.55
N ASN A 39 -2.94 1.32 -3.27
CA ASN A 39 -3.66 2.48 -2.73
C ASN A 39 -2.82 3.62 -2.08
N VAL A 40 -1.48 3.55 -2.09
CA VAL A 40 -0.62 4.66 -1.58
C VAL A 40 -0.60 5.91 -2.48
N GLY A 41 -1.28 5.90 -3.62
CA GLY A 41 -1.42 7.07 -4.50
C GLY A 41 -0.37 7.22 -5.61
N LYS A 42 0.32 6.14 -6.01
CA LYS A 42 1.34 6.14 -7.10
C LYS A 42 0.84 6.81 -8.38
N SER A 43 -0.23 6.27 -8.96
CA SER A 43 -0.89 6.79 -10.16
C SER A 43 -1.40 8.23 -9.98
N SER A 44 -1.87 8.58 -8.77
CA SER A 44 -2.31 9.94 -8.43
C SER A 44 -1.16 10.95 -8.43
N VAL A 45 0.03 10.55 -7.95
CA VAL A 45 1.24 11.38 -8.01
C VAL A 45 1.64 11.63 -9.47
N ILE A 46 1.57 10.61 -10.33
CA ILE A 46 1.87 10.76 -11.75
C ILE A 46 0.89 11.72 -12.43
N ASN A 47 -0.41 11.56 -12.20
CA ASN A 47 -1.43 12.49 -12.71
C ASN A 47 -1.18 13.93 -12.24
N THR A 48 -0.75 14.10 -10.99
CA THR A 48 -0.39 15.40 -10.40
C THR A 48 0.82 16.03 -11.09
N LEU A 49 1.87 15.24 -11.35
CA LEU A 49 3.06 15.68 -12.07
C LEU A 49 2.73 16.08 -13.51
N ARG A 50 1.82 15.34 -14.16
CA ARG A 50 1.34 15.65 -15.52
C ARG A 50 0.31 16.78 -15.57
N SER A 51 -0.28 17.16 -14.44
CA SER A 51 -1.40 18.12 -14.36
C SER A 51 -2.61 17.70 -15.18
N LYS A 52 -2.78 16.40 -15.42
CA LYS A 52 -3.89 15.81 -16.17
C LYS A 52 -4.05 14.34 -15.82
N THR A 53 -5.24 13.80 -16.06
CA THR A 53 -5.53 12.38 -15.86
C THR A 53 -4.89 11.56 -16.99
N VAL A 54 -3.80 10.85 -16.69
CA VAL A 54 -3.13 9.92 -17.59
C VAL A 54 -3.27 8.47 -17.11
N CYS A 55 -3.19 8.25 -15.80
CA CYS A 55 -3.41 6.97 -15.15
C CYS A 55 -4.85 6.90 -14.65
N LYS A 56 -5.47 5.72 -14.75
CA LYS A 56 -6.71 5.42 -14.03
C LYS A 56 -6.42 5.38 -12.53
N VAL A 57 -7.32 5.93 -11.74
CA VAL A 57 -7.22 6.00 -10.28
C VAL A 57 -8.57 5.64 -9.68
N ALA A 58 -8.56 4.78 -8.67
CA ALA A 58 -9.76 4.39 -7.95
C ALA A 58 -9.39 4.06 -6.49
N PRO A 59 -10.29 4.25 -5.52
CA PRO A 59 -10.08 3.90 -4.12
C PRO A 59 -10.31 2.39 -3.89
N ILE A 60 -9.79 1.56 -4.79
CA ILE A 60 -9.85 0.10 -4.74
C ILE A 60 -8.48 -0.48 -5.11
N PRO A 61 -8.01 -1.52 -4.41
CA PRO A 61 -6.77 -2.16 -4.78
C PRO A 61 -6.87 -2.86 -6.13
N GLY A 62 -5.73 -2.94 -6.82
CA GLY A 62 -5.59 -3.60 -8.11
C GLY A 62 -6.14 -2.81 -9.30
N GLU A 63 -6.28 -1.47 -9.18
CA GLU A 63 -6.64 -0.60 -10.31
C GLU A 63 -5.56 -0.64 -11.41
N THR A 64 -4.30 -0.41 -11.03
CA THR A 64 -3.14 -0.57 -11.92
C THR A 64 -2.72 -2.04 -11.95
N LYS A 65 -2.99 -2.73 -13.07
CA LYS A 65 -2.67 -4.15 -13.26
C LYS A 65 -1.36 -4.40 -14.01
N VAL A 66 -1.03 -3.51 -14.93
CA VAL A 66 0.13 -3.62 -15.82
C VAL A 66 0.90 -2.32 -15.74
N TRP A 67 2.23 -2.40 -15.84
CA TRP A 67 3.06 -1.22 -15.89
C TRP A 67 2.77 -0.37 -17.14
N GLN A 68 3.02 0.93 -17.07
CA GLN A 68 2.83 1.81 -18.22
C GLN A 68 3.85 2.95 -18.23
N TYR A 69 4.35 3.27 -19.43
CA TYR A 69 5.26 4.38 -19.67
C TYR A 69 4.48 5.67 -19.93
N ILE A 70 4.88 6.73 -19.24
CA ILE A 70 4.24 8.03 -19.30
C ILE A 70 5.30 9.10 -19.50
N THR A 71 5.26 9.75 -20.66
CA THR A 71 6.20 10.83 -20.98
C THR A 71 5.89 12.07 -20.13
N MET A 72 6.84 12.50 -19.29
CA MET A 72 6.76 13.76 -18.56
C MET A 72 7.39 14.91 -19.35
N THR A 73 8.63 14.70 -19.81
CA THR A 73 9.36 15.63 -20.69
C THR A 73 10.13 14.81 -21.74
N LYS A 74 10.77 15.46 -22.71
CA LYS A 74 11.59 14.76 -23.72
C LYS A 74 12.72 13.90 -23.12
N ARG A 75 13.19 14.23 -21.91
CA ARG A 75 14.28 13.52 -21.22
C ARG A 75 13.85 12.70 -20.01
N ILE A 76 12.56 12.69 -19.65
CA ILE A 76 12.08 12.01 -18.44
C ILE A 76 10.78 11.25 -18.72
N PHE A 77 10.84 9.94 -18.52
CA PHE A 77 9.71 9.03 -18.54
C PHE A 77 9.36 8.58 -17.12
N LEU A 78 8.07 8.50 -16.82
CA LEU A 78 7.54 7.96 -15.57
C LEU A 78 6.98 6.58 -15.85
N ILE A 79 7.18 5.64 -14.93
CA ILE A 79 6.62 4.29 -15.00
C ILE A 79 5.66 4.11 -13.83
N ASP A 80 4.37 3.94 -14.14
CA ASP A 80 3.38 3.55 -13.15
C ASP A 80 3.39 2.03 -13.01
N CYS A 81 3.60 1.52 -11.80
CA CYS A 81 3.69 0.08 -11.52
C CYS A 81 2.49 -0.40 -10.70
N PRO A 82 2.08 -1.68 -10.84
CA PRO A 82 1.14 -2.29 -9.90
C PRO A 82 1.64 -2.21 -8.45
N GLY A 83 0.71 -2.27 -7.49
CA GLY A 83 1.08 -2.25 -6.08
C GLY A 83 1.71 -3.58 -5.64
N VAL A 84 2.86 -3.50 -4.97
CA VAL A 84 3.59 -4.69 -4.47
C VAL A 84 3.33 -4.85 -2.98
N VAL A 85 3.15 -6.10 -2.54
CA VAL A 85 2.92 -6.46 -1.14
C VAL A 85 4.04 -7.40 -0.73
N TYR A 86 4.78 -7.03 0.31
CA TYR A 86 5.86 -7.84 0.84
C TYR A 86 5.33 -8.76 1.95
N GLN A 87 5.91 -9.96 2.05
CA GLN A 87 5.64 -10.88 3.16
C GLN A 87 6.34 -10.34 4.42
N ASN A 88 5.59 -9.57 5.21
CA ASN A 88 6.02 -9.07 6.52
C ASN A 88 5.28 -9.86 7.62
N ASN A 89 5.63 -9.63 8.89
CA ASN A 89 4.87 -10.11 10.06
C ASN A 89 3.54 -9.33 10.24
N ASP A 90 2.86 -8.98 9.15
CA ASP A 90 1.57 -8.31 9.18
C ASP A 90 0.48 -9.34 9.53
N THR A 91 -0.39 -8.97 10.47
CA THR A 91 -1.61 -9.74 10.70
C THR A 91 -2.57 -9.59 9.53
N GLU A 92 -3.54 -10.51 9.40
CA GLU A 92 -4.61 -10.39 8.39
C GLU A 92 -5.33 -9.03 8.48
N THR A 93 -5.66 -8.61 9.70
CA THR A 93 -6.27 -7.30 9.97
C THR A 93 -5.37 -6.16 9.48
N ASP A 94 -4.06 -6.22 9.68
CA ASP A 94 -3.14 -5.19 9.16
C ASP A 94 -3.19 -5.08 7.65
N VAL A 95 -3.27 -6.20 6.93
CA VAL A 95 -3.37 -6.22 5.47
C VAL A 95 -4.67 -5.59 4.99
N VAL A 96 -5.79 -5.90 5.65
CA VAL A 96 -7.10 -5.30 5.38
C VAL A 96 -7.07 -3.80 5.62
N LEU A 97 -6.54 -3.37 6.77
CA LEU A 97 -6.46 -1.96 7.14
C LEU A 97 -5.51 -1.15 6.25
N LYS A 98 -4.46 -1.77 5.70
CA LYS A 98 -3.58 -1.16 4.68
C LYS A 98 -4.24 -1.03 3.30
N GLY A 99 -5.45 -1.58 3.12
CA GLY A 99 -6.19 -1.48 1.86
C GLY A 99 -5.60 -2.32 0.72
N VAL A 100 -4.93 -3.42 1.06
CA VAL A 100 -4.36 -4.35 0.06
C VAL A 100 -5.44 -5.21 -0.57
N VAL A 101 -6.41 -5.64 0.23
CA VAL A 101 -7.54 -6.49 -0.18
C VAL A 101 -8.81 -5.66 -0.38
N ARG A 102 -9.68 -6.13 -1.30
CA ARG A 102 -10.98 -5.49 -1.52
C ARG A 102 -11.92 -5.88 -0.39
N VAL A 103 -12.39 -4.88 0.35
CA VAL A 103 -13.35 -5.03 1.46
C VAL A 103 -14.62 -5.78 1.03
N THR A 104 -15.05 -5.61 -0.22
CA THR A 104 -16.22 -6.31 -0.77
C THR A 104 -16.08 -7.83 -0.74
N ASN A 105 -14.85 -8.33 -0.87
CA ASN A 105 -14.53 -9.76 -0.97
C ASN A 105 -14.19 -10.38 0.40
N LEU A 106 -14.29 -9.60 1.49
CA LEU A 106 -14.16 -10.15 2.84
C LEU A 106 -15.47 -10.81 3.23
N ASP A 107 -15.38 -12.05 3.68
CA ASP A 107 -16.52 -12.81 4.21
C ASP A 107 -16.85 -12.30 5.62
N ASP A 108 -15.87 -12.30 6.53
CA ASP A 108 -16.03 -11.91 7.93
C ASP A 108 -15.46 -10.51 8.24
N ALA A 109 -16.01 -9.48 7.60
CA ALA A 109 -15.53 -8.10 7.74
C ALA A 109 -15.57 -7.55 9.20
N SER A 110 -16.43 -8.11 10.04
CA SER A 110 -16.63 -7.68 11.44
C SER A 110 -15.40 -7.95 12.32
N GLU A 111 -14.62 -8.99 12.04
CA GLU A 111 -13.45 -9.39 12.85
C GLU A 111 -12.34 -8.31 12.88
N HIS A 112 -12.32 -7.42 11.88
CA HIS A 112 -11.33 -6.35 11.78
C HIS A 112 -11.73 -5.06 12.50
N ILE A 113 -12.98 -4.96 12.98
CA ILE A 113 -13.53 -3.71 13.53
C ILE A 113 -12.96 -3.39 14.90
N GLY A 114 -12.74 -4.39 15.75
CA GLY A 114 -12.11 -4.18 17.07
C GLY A 114 -10.79 -3.41 16.97
N GLU A 115 -9.96 -3.73 15.97
CA GLU A 115 -8.68 -3.04 15.76
C GLU A 115 -8.86 -1.60 15.27
N VAL A 116 -9.88 -1.32 14.45
CA VAL A 116 -10.23 0.04 14.04
C VAL A 116 -10.64 0.86 15.25
N LEU A 117 -11.53 0.33 16.08
CA LEU A 117 -12.03 1.03 17.28
C LEU A 117 -10.91 1.29 18.29
N ARG A 118 -9.92 0.38 18.38
CA ARG A 118 -8.74 0.54 19.23
C ARG A 118 -7.77 1.59 18.71
N ARG A 119 -7.59 1.69 17.38
CA ARG A 119 -6.64 2.62 16.74
C ARG A 119 -7.18 4.04 16.67
N VAL A 120 -8.46 4.22 16.38
CA VAL A 120 -9.07 5.55 16.22
C VAL A 120 -9.48 6.11 17.57
N LYS A 121 -9.19 7.39 17.81
CA LYS A 121 -9.66 8.06 19.03
C LYS A 121 -11.19 8.07 19.09
N LYS A 122 -11.74 7.80 20.27
CA LYS A 122 -13.18 7.69 20.50
C LYS A 122 -13.96 8.90 20.00
N GLU A 123 -13.43 10.10 20.19
CA GLU A 123 -14.10 11.36 19.80
C GLU A 123 -14.26 11.48 18.27
N HIS A 124 -13.34 10.88 17.50
CA HIS A 124 -13.43 10.86 16.04
C HIS A 124 -14.53 9.92 15.56
N LEU A 125 -14.67 8.75 16.20
CA LEU A 125 -15.73 7.78 15.91
C LEU A 125 -17.10 8.33 16.31
N GLN A 126 -17.22 8.93 17.50
CA GLN A 126 -18.45 9.59 17.96
C GLN A 126 -18.90 10.67 16.98
N ARG A 127 -17.97 11.50 16.49
CA ARG A 127 -18.29 12.54 15.50
C ARG A 127 -18.68 11.96 14.14
N ALA A 128 -17.98 10.93 13.67
CA ALA A 128 -18.21 10.34 12.36
C ALA A 128 -19.53 9.57 12.28
N TYR A 129 -19.87 8.85 13.35
CA TYR A 129 -21.00 7.92 13.39
C TYR A 129 -22.13 8.36 14.31
N LYS A 130 -22.00 9.47 15.05
CA LYS A 130 -23.03 9.97 15.99
C LYS A 130 -23.45 8.96 17.07
N ILE A 131 -22.60 7.97 17.36
CA ILE A 131 -22.76 6.99 18.43
C ILE A 131 -22.01 7.52 19.64
N GLN A 132 -22.67 7.66 20.79
CA GLN A 132 -22.05 8.23 22.00
C GLN A 132 -21.11 7.23 22.67
N ASP A 133 -21.61 6.03 22.98
CA ASP A 133 -20.85 5.00 23.66
C ASP A 133 -21.21 3.62 23.10
N TRP A 134 -20.31 2.66 23.29
CA TRP A 134 -20.50 1.26 22.93
C TRP A 134 -19.78 0.38 23.95
N ALA A 135 -20.35 -0.80 24.23
CA ALA A 135 -19.76 -1.76 25.17
C ALA A 135 -18.64 -2.58 24.53
N ASP A 136 -18.87 -3.06 23.31
CA ASP A 136 -17.94 -3.85 22.51
C ASP A 136 -18.05 -3.48 21.01
N ASP A 137 -17.28 -4.17 20.17
CA ASP A 137 -17.29 -3.99 18.73
C ASP A 137 -18.61 -4.40 18.07
N ASN A 138 -19.28 -5.43 18.59
CA ASN A 138 -20.59 -5.87 18.11
C ASN A 138 -21.70 -4.85 18.43
N ASP A 139 -21.73 -4.30 19.63
CA ASP A 139 -22.66 -3.25 20.05
C ASP A 139 -22.48 -2.00 19.20
N PHE A 140 -21.23 -1.60 18.94
CA PHE A 140 -20.93 -0.51 18.01
C PHE A 140 -21.54 -0.77 16.61
N LEU A 141 -21.36 -1.98 16.07
CA LEU A 141 -21.90 -2.36 14.76
C LEU A 141 -23.43 -2.41 14.77
N VAL A 142 -24.06 -2.95 15.81
CA VAL A 142 -25.52 -2.98 15.96
C VAL A 142 -26.10 -1.57 15.96
N GLN A 143 -25.52 -0.66 16.75
CA GLN A 143 -25.93 0.74 16.81
C GLN A 143 -25.75 1.42 15.44
N LEU A 144 -24.63 1.18 14.77
CA LEU A 144 -24.36 1.71 13.44
C LEU A 144 -25.34 1.20 12.39
N SER A 145 -25.64 -0.10 12.37
CA SER A 145 -26.58 -0.73 11.43
C SER A 145 -27.99 -0.16 11.60
N LYS A 146 -28.45 0.01 12.85
CA LYS A 146 -29.75 0.63 13.16
C LYS A 146 -29.82 2.08 12.70
N MET A 147 -28.79 2.88 12.99
CA MET A 147 -28.74 4.29 12.60
C MET A 147 -28.62 4.47 11.07
N SER A 148 -27.86 3.61 10.40
CA SER A 148 -27.62 3.68 8.94
C SER A 148 -28.70 2.99 8.11
N GLY A 149 -29.69 2.35 8.75
CA GLY A 149 -30.77 1.61 8.09
C GLY A 149 -30.29 0.34 7.38
N LYS A 150 -29.14 -0.21 7.77
CA LYS A 150 -28.60 -1.46 7.23
C LYS A 150 -29.14 -2.64 8.01
N LEU A 151 -30.35 -3.03 7.67
CA LEU A 151 -31.07 -4.13 8.31
C LEU A 151 -31.36 -5.23 7.28
N LEU A 152 -31.30 -6.48 7.74
CA LEU A 152 -31.72 -7.65 7.01
C LEU A 152 -33.26 -7.75 7.00
N LYS A 153 -33.77 -8.73 6.24
CA LYS A 153 -35.18 -9.09 6.30
C LYS A 153 -35.54 -9.47 7.74
N GLY A 154 -36.65 -8.92 8.24
CA GLY A 154 -37.05 -9.10 9.64
C GLY A 154 -36.55 -8.02 10.60
N GLY A 155 -35.78 -7.02 10.12
CA GLY A 155 -35.33 -5.90 10.95
C GLY A 155 -34.08 -6.20 11.77
N GLU A 156 -33.43 -7.35 11.55
CA GLU A 156 -32.18 -7.71 12.20
C GLU A 156 -31.01 -6.84 11.69
N PRO A 157 -30.11 -6.36 12.56
CA PRO A 157 -28.95 -5.59 12.15
C PRO A 157 -28.00 -6.36 11.23
N ASP A 158 -27.66 -5.79 10.07
CA ASP A 158 -26.63 -6.35 9.18
C ASP A 158 -25.24 -5.88 9.63
N LEU A 159 -24.56 -6.71 10.43
CA LEU A 159 -23.24 -6.40 10.99
C LEU A 159 -22.16 -6.38 9.91
N THR A 160 -22.20 -7.32 8.96
CA THR A 160 -21.21 -7.44 7.89
C THR A 160 -21.21 -6.21 6.99
N THR A 161 -22.40 -5.72 6.59
CA THR A 161 -22.50 -4.51 5.77
C THR A 161 -22.02 -3.27 6.54
N ALA A 162 -22.37 -3.14 7.82
CA ALA A 162 -21.88 -2.04 8.65
C ALA A 162 -20.36 -2.09 8.83
N ALA A 163 -19.78 -3.27 9.06
CA ALA A 163 -18.33 -3.45 9.15
C ALA A 163 -17.63 -3.06 7.84
N LYS A 164 -18.14 -3.50 6.68
CA LYS A 164 -17.62 -3.09 5.36
C LYS A 164 -17.69 -1.58 5.17
N MET A 165 -18.74 -0.91 5.65
CA MET A 165 -18.84 0.56 5.63
C MET A 165 -17.73 1.22 6.46
N VAL A 166 -17.47 0.73 7.67
CA VAL A 166 -16.41 1.26 8.55
C VAL A 166 -15.03 1.05 7.92
N LEU A 167 -14.76 -0.13 7.36
CA LEU A 167 -13.49 -0.43 6.68
C LEU A 167 -13.27 0.46 5.44
N HIS A 168 -14.32 0.76 4.68
CA HIS A 168 -14.23 1.73 3.58
C HIS A 168 -13.96 3.15 4.08
N ASP A 169 -14.61 3.57 5.16
CA ASP A 169 -14.39 4.88 5.77
C ASP A 169 -12.96 5.01 6.32
N TRP A 170 -12.42 3.95 6.89
CA TRP A 170 -11.02 3.83 7.30
C TRP A 170 -10.07 4.01 6.10
N GLN A 171 -10.22 3.17 5.06
CA GLN A 171 -9.32 3.18 3.91
C GLN A 171 -9.37 4.48 3.10
N ARG A 172 -10.50 5.20 3.15
CA ARG A 172 -10.68 6.50 2.49
C ARG A 172 -10.24 7.69 3.35
N GLY A 173 -9.82 7.44 4.59
CA GLY A 173 -9.39 8.48 5.53
C GLY A 173 -10.52 9.37 6.03
N LYS A 174 -11.78 8.90 6.01
CA LYS A 174 -12.92 9.63 6.60
C LYS A 174 -12.82 9.65 8.12
N ILE A 175 -12.38 8.54 8.72
CA ILE A 175 -11.99 8.47 10.12
C ILE A 175 -10.47 8.66 10.22
N PRO A 176 -10.00 9.71 10.95
CA PRO A 176 -8.58 10.02 11.00
C PRO A 176 -7.83 9.08 11.92
N PHE A 177 -6.72 8.55 11.43
CA PHE A 177 -5.75 7.77 12.19
C PHE A 177 -4.34 8.05 11.67
N PHE A 178 -3.37 8.04 12.58
CA PHE A 178 -1.95 8.05 12.24
C PHE A 178 -1.18 7.29 13.32
N VAL A 179 -0.11 6.62 12.91
CA VAL A 179 0.85 6.02 13.83
C VAL A 179 1.87 7.11 14.21
N PRO A 180 2.09 7.38 15.51
CA PRO A 180 3.13 8.31 15.91
C PRO A 180 4.51 7.80 15.46
N PRO A 181 5.43 8.67 15.04
CA PRO A 181 6.79 8.24 14.73
C PRO A 181 7.45 7.65 15.99
N PRO A 182 8.43 6.74 15.83
CA PRO A 182 9.24 6.28 16.95
C PRO A 182 9.78 7.49 17.72
N GLN A 183 9.51 7.55 19.02
CA GLN A 183 10.09 8.59 19.85
C GLN A 183 11.60 8.33 19.90
N GLN A 184 12.39 9.33 19.54
CA GLN A 184 13.81 9.30 19.86
C GLN A 184 13.88 9.37 21.38
N ASN A 185 14.14 8.23 22.02
CA ASN A 185 14.43 8.20 23.44
C ASN A 185 15.72 9.02 23.62
N GLU A 186 15.64 10.17 24.29
CA GLU A 186 16.84 10.67 24.97
C GLU A 186 17.17 9.63 26.06
N ASP A 187 18.37 9.08 25.99
CA ASP A 187 18.82 7.96 26.82
C ASP A 187 18.54 8.19 28.31
N GLY A 188 17.67 7.35 28.88
CA GLY A 188 17.50 7.13 30.31
C GLY A 188 17.48 5.62 30.57
N PRO A 189 18.10 5.12 31.66
CA PRO A 189 18.51 3.74 31.75
C PRO A 189 17.33 2.78 31.72
N SER A 190 17.43 1.82 30.80
CA SER A 190 16.51 0.72 30.56
C SER A 190 16.07 0.05 31.86
N LYS A 191 14.80 0.20 32.22
CA LYS A 191 14.14 -0.78 33.09
C LYS A 191 13.77 -1.98 32.24
N ILE A 192 14.55 -3.04 32.41
CA ILE A 192 14.21 -4.40 32.02
C ILE A 192 12.90 -4.74 32.75
N THR A 193 11.81 -4.97 32.01
CA THR A 193 10.63 -5.65 32.53
C THR A 193 10.63 -7.06 31.97
N GLU A 194 10.71 -8.04 32.86
CA GLU A 194 10.68 -9.47 32.56
C GLU A 194 9.36 -9.91 31.89
N PRO A 195 9.37 -11.02 31.14
CA PRO A 195 8.17 -11.57 30.53
C PRO A 195 7.31 -12.28 31.59
N VAL A 196 6.04 -11.91 31.69
CA VAL A 196 5.05 -12.67 32.45
C VAL A 196 4.48 -13.77 31.54
N GLU A 197 4.83 -15.02 31.85
CA GLU A 197 4.14 -16.21 31.35
C GLU A 197 2.70 -16.25 31.87
N GLY A 198 1.76 -16.54 30.98
CA GLY A 198 0.35 -16.67 31.29
C GLY A 198 -0.38 -17.37 30.15
N SER A 199 -0.39 -18.69 30.23
CA SER A 199 -1.10 -19.65 29.39
C SER A 199 -2.60 -19.39 29.26
N GLY A 200 -3.12 -19.53 28.04
CA GLY A 200 -4.54 -19.61 27.73
C GLY A 200 -4.72 -19.95 26.25
N GLU A 201 -4.67 -21.25 25.93
CA GLU A 201 -5.06 -21.77 24.62
C GLU A 201 -6.57 -21.56 24.43
N GLU A 202 -6.94 -20.74 23.45
CA GLU A 202 -8.23 -20.88 22.76
C GLU A 202 -7.96 -21.11 21.27
N VAL A 203 -8.27 -22.34 20.85
CA VAL A 203 -8.18 -22.81 19.47
C VAL A 203 -9.31 -22.14 18.66
N VAL A 204 -8.98 -21.05 17.97
CA VAL A 204 -9.88 -20.42 17.00
C VAL A 204 -9.65 -21.03 15.62
N SER A 205 -10.71 -21.67 15.11
CA SER A 205 -10.85 -22.38 13.83
C SER A 205 -9.98 -21.85 12.68
N SER A 206 -9.15 -22.74 12.13
CA SER A 206 -8.14 -22.53 11.08
C SER A 206 -8.69 -22.15 9.70
N ASP A 207 -10.01 -22.15 9.51
CA ASP A 207 -10.61 -22.04 8.17
C ASP A 207 -10.96 -20.60 7.76
N ARG A 208 -11.02 -19.64 8.70
CA ARG A 208 -11.44 -18.25 8.42
C ARG A 208 -10.29 -17.32 8.02
N ALA A 209 -9.09 -17.54 8.56
CA ALA A 209 -7.86 -16.82 8.17
C ALA A 209 -7.38 -17.13 6.73
N ALA A 210 -8.03 -18.08 6.06
CA ALA A 210 -7.65 -18.54 4.72
C ALA A 210 -8.01 -17.52 3.63
N ALA A 211 -9.06 -16.72 3.79
CA ALA A 211 -9.63 -15.91 2.71
C ALA A 211 -8.76 -14.69 2.35
N ALA A 212 -8.35 -13.86 3.32
CA ALA A 212 -7.46 -12.75 3.02
C ALA A 212 -6.05 -13.24 2.67
N MET A 213 -5.55 -14.28 3.35
CA MET A 213 -4.29 -14.92 3.00
C MET A 213 -4.28 -15.44 1.57
N LYS A 214 -5.39 -16.04 1.10
CA LYS A 214 -5.56 -16.46 -0.31
C LYS A 214 -5.61 -15.27 -1.27
N ALA A 215 -6.24 -14.16 -0.90
CA ALA A 215 -6.24 -12.94 -1.71
C ALA A 215 -4.83 -12.32 -1.82
N ILE A 216 -4.07 -12.30 -0.71
CA ILE A 216 -2.66 -11.89 -0.69
C ILE A 216 -1.84 -12.83 -1.55
N ALA A 217 -2.01 -14.15 -1.41
CA ALA A 217 -1.31 -15.15 -2.21
C ALA A 217 -1.59 -14.97 -3.71
N GLY A 218 -2.83 -14.64 -4.10
CA GLY A 218 -3.18 -14.28 -5.47
C GLY A 218 -2.45 -13.03 -5.97
N ILE A 219 -2.37 -11.99 -5.14
CA ILE A 219 -1.62 -10.76 -5.44
C ILE A 219 -0.12 -11.07 -5.59
N ILE A 220 0.49 -11.82 -4.68
CA ILE A 220 1.91 -12.22 -4.73
C ILE A 220 2.18 -13.11 -5.94
N SER A 221 1.34 -14.12 -6.19
CA SER A 221 1.50 -15.06 -7.31
C SER A 221 1.40 -14.36 -8.66
N SER A 222 0.46 -13.42 -8.81
CA SER A 222 0.36 -12.57 -10.02
C SER A 222 1.56 -11.64 -10.24
N GLN A 223 2.42 -11.45 -9.23
CA GLN A 223 3.64 -10.63 -9.31
C GLN A 223 4.90 -11.45 -9.59
N GLN A 224 4.86 -12.78 -9.45
CA GLN A 224 6.03 -13.65 -9.60
C GLN A 224 6.45 -13.93 -11.06
N THR A 225 5.76 -13.40 -12.06
CA THR A 225 6.13 -13.54 -13.47
C THR A 225 6.83 -12.31 -14.05
N MET A 226 7.81 -11.74 -13.37
CA MET A 226 8.86 -10.95 -14.03
C MET A 226 10.15 -11.08 -13.21
N ASN A 227 11.06 -11.96 -13.64
CA ASN A 227 12.43 -11.98 -13.16
C ASN A 227 13.08 -10.66 -13.62
N VAL A 228 13.03 -9.62 -12.78
CA VAL A 228 13.71 -8.34 -13.07
C VAL A 228 15.15 -8.52 -12.64
N PRO A 229 16.13 -8.53 -13.57
CA PRO A 229 17.53 -8.56 -13.19
C PRO A 229 17.83 -7.24 -12.48
N CYS A 230 17.91 -7.27 -11.15
CA CYS A 230 18.48 -6.17 -10.40
C CYS A 230 19.98 -6.20 -10.67
N GLN A 231 20.46 -5.40 -11.62
CA GLN A 231 21.89 -5.20 -11.84
C GLN A 231 22.51 -4.69 -10.53
N LYS A 232 23.26 -5.56 -9.86
CA LYS A 232 24.09 -5.18 -8.72
C LYS A 232 25.17 -4.20 -9.20
N GLU A 233 25.13 -3.02 -8.59
CA GLU A 233 26.23 -2.05 -8.39
C GLU A 233 27.50 -2.30 -9.23
N LEU A 234 27.65 -1.53 -10.31
CA LEU A 234 28.89 -1.43 -11.07
C LEU A 234 29.81 -0.44 -10.36
N GLY A 235 30.79 -0.94 -9.61
CA GLY A 235 31.75 -0.06 -8.94
C GLY A 235 32.80 -0.76 -8.09
N ARG A 236 33.70 -1.55 -8.70
CA ARG A 236 35.16 -1.47 -8.46
C ARG A 236 35.95 -2.49 -9.27
N ASN A 237 37.14 -2.05 -9.66
CA ASN A 237 38.31 -2.77 -10.15
C ASN A 237 38.34 -2.93 -11.66
N GLY A 238 39.00 -1.95 -12.29
CA GLY A 238 39.72 -2.22 -13.52
C GLY A 238 40.90 -3.12 -13.20
N GLU A 239 41.14 -4.05 -14.10
CA GLU A 239 42.44 -4.65 -14.39
C GLU A 239 42.37 -5.09 -15.86
N ASP A 240 43.41 -4.72 -16.58
CA ASP A 240 43.59 -4.94 -18.00
C ASP A 240 43.57 -6.43 -18.37
N SER A 241 42.97 -6.77 -19.51
CA SER A 241 43.39 -7.94 -20.27
C SER A 241 43.08 -7.76 -21.75
N GLU A 242 44.16 -7.79 -22.52
CA GLU A 242 44.32 -7.66 -23.96
C GLU A 242 43.33 -8.50 -24.80
N LEU A 243 42.87 -7.91 -25.90
CA LEU A 243 42.26 -8.63 -27.02
C LEU A 243 43.37 -9.12 -27.95
N PRO A 244 43.40 -10.41 -28.37
CA PRO A 244 44.25 -10.79 -29.48
C PRO A 244 43.53 -10.51 -30.81
N GLU A 245 44.23 -9.80 -31.69
CA GLU A 245 43.99 -9.77 -33.12
C GLU A 245 44.06 -11.19 -33.71
N GLN A 246 43.18 -11.49 -34.67
CA GLN A 246 43.53 -12.39 -35.77
C GLN A 246 42.81 -11.93 -37.04
N SER A 247 43.62 -11.38 -37.94
CA SER A 247 43.30 -11.08 -39.33
C SER A 247 43.40 -12.33 -40.21
N ASP A 248 42.52 -12.35 -41.20
CA ASP A 248 42.64 -12.94 -42.54
C ASP A 248 42.80 -14.45 -42.73
N LEU A 249 41.85 -15.05 -43.46
CA LEU A 249 42.14 -15.60 -44.79
C LEU A 249 40.89 -15.87 -45.65
N LEU A 250 40.93 -15.17 -46.79
CA LEU A 250 40.19 -15.21 -48.05
C LEU A 250 39.83 -16.60 -48.67
N VAL A 251 38.59 -16.67 -49.21
CA VAL A 251 38.25 -16.91 -50.66
C VAL A 251 37.97 -18.33 -51.21
N LYS A 252 36.96 -18.34 -52.11
CA LYS A 252 36.51 -19.31 -53.17
C LYS A 252 35.55 -20.41 -52.71
N ASP A 253 34.42 -20.68 -53.38
CA ASP A 253 33.85 -20.26 -54.68
C ASP A 253 32.34 -19.97 -54.55
#